data_AF-A0A7K2TZD7-F1
#
_entry.id   AF-A0A7K2TZD7-F1
#
_cell.length_a   1.000
_cell.length_b   1.000
_cell.length_c   1.000
_cell.angle_alpha   90.00
_cell.angle_beta   90.00
_cell.angle_gamma   90.00
#
_symmetry.space_group_name_H-M   'P 1'
#
loop_
_entity.id
_entity.type
_entity.pdbx_description
1 polymer ?
#
loop_
_entity_poly.entity_id
_entity_poly.type
_entity_poly.pdbx_seq_one_letter_code
_entity_poly.pdbx_strand_id
1 'polypeptide(L)'
;MISRYYLKCPGCAEVFDARLGVEPTRGTRFYLPCPHCGLSIRGSMSGTELENHRIAIECEVLSDSAPESPDRRVVTINPFVPSRYDADTFTPMGSFPTMTLLQALGDHALAEFQSERHSALEAGRDQWPTVRMLFQYYLQGNTAMFVRIAQQQLGLAWEPSTSHERTTVAYQAMGAVTTVITGTTGTTSANVFGRFSRKHFAAMKRHKDHLATLGVEDSPRRLWNEMSSPSSTVS
;
A
#
# COMPACT_ATOMS: atom_id res chain seq x y z
N MET A 1 13.88 -2.34 -9.66
CA MET A 1 14.93 -1.82 -10.57
C MET A 1 15.73 -0.75 -9.83
N ILE A 2 16.97 -0.44 -10.22
CA ILE A 2 17.75 0.67 -9.64
C ILE A 2 18.13 1.64 -10.75
N SER A 3 17.85 2.92 -10.54
CA SER A 3 18.38 4.02 -11.36
C SER A 3 19.57 4.66 -10.66
N ARG A 4 20.57 5.07 -11.43
CA ARG A 4 21.80 5.69 -10.93
C ARG A 4 21.85 7.14 -11.39
N TYR A 5 22.20 8.03 -10.49
CA TYR A 5 22.36 9.45 -10.80
C TYR A 5 23.68 9.96 -10.26
N TYR A 6 24.37 10.73 -11.08
CA TYR A 6 25.51 11.51 -10.67
C TYR A 6 25.03 12.93 -10.36
N LEU A 7 25.13 13.32 -9.09
CA LEU A 7 24.48 14.50 -8.55
C LEU A 7 25.50 15.46 -7.93
N LYS A 8 25.16 16.75 -7.95
CA LYS A 8 25.88 17.78 -7.20
C LYS A 8 25.00 18.35 -6.10
N CYS A 9 25.52 18.37 -4.88
CA CYS A 9 24.77 18.84 -3.72
C CYS A 9 24.57 20.37 -3.77
N PRO A 10 23.33 20.88 -3.58
CA PRO A 10 23.09 22.33 -3.55
C PRO A 10 23.63 23.01 -2.28
N GLY A 11 23.89 22.25 -1.21
CA GLY A 11 24.39 22.79 0.07
C GLY A 11 25.91 22.91 0.13
N CYS A 12 26.63 21.82 -0.18
CA CYS A 12 28.08 21.77 -0.05
C CYS A 12 28.83 21.78 -1.40
N ALA A 13 28.12 21.84 -2.53
CA ALA A 13 28.67 21.76 -3.89
C ALA A 13 29.46 20.49 -4.24
N GLU A 14 29.66 19.58 -3.28
CA GLU A 14 30.28 18.27 -3.50
C GLU A 14 29.43 17.37 -4.39
N VAL A 15 30.11 16.53 -5.15
CA VAL A 15 29.50 15.56 -6.05
C VAL A 15 29.41 14.18 -5.39
N PHE A 16 28.40 13.42 -5.75
CA PHE A 16 28.15 12.09 -5.20
C PHE A 16 27.28 11.25 -6.15
N ASP A 17 27.30 9.94 -5.94
CA ASP A 17 26.50 8.98 -6.69
C ASP A 17 25.23 8.61 -5.90
N ALA A 18 24.08 8.57 -6.57
CA ALA A 18 22.79 8.24 -5.99
C ALA A 18 22.21 6.99 -6.64
N ARG A 19 21.88 5.99 -5.83
CA ARG A 19 21.17 4.77 -6.23
C ARG A 19 19.72 4.88 -5.77
N LEU A 20 18.79 4.93 -6.71
CA LEU A 20 17.35 5.03 -6.43
C LEU A 20 16.63 3.74 -6.77
N GLY A 21 15.93 3.15 -5.79
CA GLY A 21 15.00 2.06 -5.99
C GLY A 21 13.79 2.52 -6.80
N VAL A 22 13.58 1.89 -7.95
CA VAL A 22 12.51 2.23 -8.89
C VAL A 22 11.41 1.18 -8.86
N GLU A 23 10.19 1.66 -8.60
CA GLU A 23 8.96 0.87 -8.67
C GLU A 23 7.80 1.70 -9.26
N PRO A 24 6.79 1.05 -9.86
CA PRO A 24 5.60 1.71 -10.38
C PRO A 24 4.88 2.55 -9.31
N THR A 25 4.61 3.83 -9.62
CA THR A 25 3.89 4.72 -8.69
C THR A 25 3.13 5.83 -9.43
N ARG A 26 2.00 6.29 -8.86
CA ARG A 26 1.26 7.47 -9.34
C ARG A 26 1.86 8.80 -8.87
N GLY A 27 2.92 8.75 -8.05
CA GLY A 27 3.54 9.94 -7.48
C GLY A 27 4.00 9.67 -6.05
N THR A 28 5.29 9.37 -5.88
CA THR A 28 5.93 9.20 -4.58
C THR A 28 6.98 10.30 -4.40
N ARG A 29 6.87 11.08 -3.32
CA ARG A 29 7.93 11.99 -2.90
C ARG A 29 8.96 11.25 -2.06
N PHE A 30 10.22 11.63 -2.19
CA PHE A 30 11.31 11.04 -1.42
C PHE A 30 12.35 12.09 -1.03
N TYR A 31 13.18 11.72 -0.07
CA TYR A 31 14.30 12.52 0.38
C TYR A 31 15.59 11.76 0.17
N LEU A 32 16.60 12.49 -0.28
CA LEU A 32 17.94 12.02 -0.54
C LEU A 32 18.92 12.79 0.34
N PRO A 33 19.48 12.20 1.40
CA PRO A 33 20.47 12.88 2.21
C PRO A 33 21.81 12.94 1.47
N CYS A 34 22.41 14.13 1.38
CA CYS A 34 23.76 14.27 0.85
C CYS A 34 24.76 13.52 1.75
N PRO A 35 25.62 12.64 1.21
CA PRO A 35 26.55 11.85 2.01
C PRO A 35 27.74 12.67 2.58
N HIS A 36 27.88 13.94 2.18
CA HIS A 36 28.93 14.83 2.66
C HIS A 36 28.46 15.76 3.79
N CYS A 37 27.29 16.38 3.63
CA CYS A 37 26.79 17.40 4.57
C CYS A 37 25.44 17.05 5.23
N GLY A 38 24.82 15.93 4.88
CA GLY A 38 23.54 15.50 5.44
C GLY A 38 22.31 16.30 4.95
N LEU A 39 22.48 17.27 4.05
CA LEU A 39 21.36 18.03 3.50
C LEU A 39 20.35 17.10 2.82
N SER A 40 19.08 17.18 3.22
CA SER A 40 18.00 16.40 2.63
C SER A 40 17.52 17.04 1.31
N ILE A 41 17.93 16.48 0.20
CA ILE A 41 17.53 16.86 -1.16
C ILE A 41 16.17 16.21 -1.47
N ARG A 42 15.23 16.96 -2.02
CA ARG A 42 13.90 16.44 -2.35
C ARG A 42 13.91 15.78 -3.72
N GLY A 43 13.08 14.76 -3.88
CA GLY A 43 12.82 14.14 -5.16
C GLY A 43 11.39 13.64 -5.27
N SER A 44 10.99 13.33 -6.50
CA SER A 44 9.70 12.71 -6.81
C SER A 44 9.84 11.68 -7.90
N MET A 45 8.98 10.67 -7.85
CA MET A 45 8.93 9.56 -8.80
C MET A 45 7.48 9.32 -9.21
N SER A 46 7.26 9.08 -10.50
CA SER A 46 5.94 8.81 -11.08
C SER A 46 6.07 7.89 -12.29
N GLY A 47 4.98 7.24 -12.69
CA GLY A 47 4.92 6.32 -13.82
C GLY A 47 4.58 4.90 -13.36
N THR A 48 3.53 4.35 -13.95
CA THR A 48 3.02 3.00 -13.66
C THR A 48 3.65 1.93 -14.56
N GLU A 49 4.31 2.36 -15.63
CA GLU A 49 5.01 1.53 -16.61
C GLU A 49 6.41 2.10 -16.85
N LEU A 50 7.33 1.26 -17.32
CA LEU A 50 8.73 1.65 -17.59
C LEU A 50 8.83 2.81 -18.60
N GLU A 51 8.01 2.77 -19.65
CA GLU A 51 7.98 3.80 -20.70
C GLU A 51 7.57 5.19 -20.20
N ASN A 52 6.73 5.25 -19.17
CA ASN A 52 6.20 6.49 -18.61
C ASN A 52 6.84 6.84 -17.27
N HIS A 53 7.93 6.16 -16.90
CA HIS A 53 8.60 6.35 -15.63
C HIS A 53 9.41 7.64 -15.62
N ARG A 54 9.17 8.49 -14.63
CA ARG A 54 9.80 9.81 -14.46
C ARG A 54 10.29 9.98 -13.05
N ILE A 55 11.55 10.39 -12.92
CA ILE A 55 12.21 10.75 -11.67
C ILE A 55 12.67 12.19 -11.79
N ALA A 56 12.35 13.02 -10.80
CA ALA A 56 12.80 14.40 -10.69
C ALA A 56 13.49 14.59 -9.33
N ILE A 57 14.71 15.13 -9.34
CA ILE A 57 15.50 15.40 -8.15
C ILE A 57 15.79 16.89 -8.10
N GLU A 58 15.54 17.54 -6.97
CA GLU A 58 15.74 18.98 -6.76
C GLU A 58 17.23 19.31 -6.53
N CYS A 59 18.10 18.82 -7.40
CA CYS A 59 19.50 19.21 -7.45
C CYS A 59 20.04 19.10 -8.89
N GLU A 60 21.27 19.58 -9.09
CA GLU A 60 21.93 19.46 -10.39
C GLU A 60 22.26 18.00 -10.68
N VAL A 61 21.65 17.45 -11.73
CA VAL A 61 21.93 16.10 -12.25
C VAL A 61 23.00 16.23 -13.32
N LEU A 62 24.21 15.80 -12.99
CA LEU A 62 25.37 15.84 -13.88
C LEU A 62 25.32 14.68 -14.89
N SER A 63 24.74 13.54 -14.51
CA SER A 63 24.44 12.43 -15.41
C SER A 63 23.37 11.50 -14.81
N ASP A 64 22.58 10.86 -15.66
CA ASP A 64 21.51 9.90 -15.34
C ASP A 64 21.91 8.44 -15.60
N SER A 65 23.16 8.21 -16.00
CA SER A 65 23.64 6.89 -16.44
C SER A 65 25.15 6.70 -16.31
N ALA A 66 25.87 7.63 -15.65
CA ALA A 66 27.30 7.51 -15.46
C ALA A 66 27.68 6.27 -14.61
N PRO A 67 28.76 5.56 -14.96
CA PRO A 67 29.31 4.54 -14.09
C PRO A 67 29.73 5.17 -12.76
N GLU A 68 29.47 4.44 -11.67
CA GLU A 68 29.88 4.84 -10.32
C GLU A 68 31.40 4.85 -10.22
N SER A 69 31.94 5.83 -9.51
CA SER A 69 33.38 5.95 -9.30
C SER A 69 33.72 5.47 -7.89
N PRO A 70 34.76 4.65 -7.70
CA PRO A 70 35.16 4.18 -6.37
C PRO A 70 35.53 5.32 -5.41
N ASP A 71 35.91 6.49 -5.94
CA ASP A 71 36.31 7.65 -5.14
C ASP A 71 35.15 8.57 -4.72
N ARG A 72 33.92 8.29 -5.19
CA ARG A 72 32.74 9.10 -4.88
C ARG A 72 31.90 8.43 -3.81
N ARG A 73 31.39 9.25 -2.88
CA ARG A 73 30.42 8.76 -1.90
C ARG A 73 29.12 8.39 -2.59
N VAL A 74 28.51 7.31 -2.11
CA VAL A 74 27.25 6.79 -2.63
C VAL A 74 26.16 7.00 -1.58
N VAL A 75 24.96 7.35 -2.04
CA VAL A 75 23.74 7.28 -1.24
C VAL A 75 22.74 6.33 -1.90
N THR A 76 22.17 5.40 -1.12
CA THR A 76 21.18 4.44 -1.60
C THR A 76 19.83 4.71 -0.97
N ILE A 77 18.79 4.98 -1.77
CA ILE A 77 17.43 5.21 -1.30
C ILE A 77 16.45 4.34 -2.07
N ASN A 78 15.50 3.74 -1.36
CA ASN A 78 14.26 3.26 -1.95
C ASN A 78 13.10 3.89 -1.18
N PRO A 79 12.22 4.68 -1.82
CA PRO A 79 11.13 5.33 -1.11
C PRO A 79 9.98 4.39 -0.72
N PHE A 80 10.03 3.14 -1.15
CA PHE A 80 9.00 2.14 -0.86
C PHE A 80 9.42 1.15 0.22
N VAL A 81 10.70 1.11 0.61
CA VAL A 81 11.20 0.17 1.62
C VAL A 81 12.29 0.85 2.47
N PRO A 82 12.43 0.50 3.75
CA PRO A 82 13.53 0.98 4.56
C PRO A 82 14.87 0.63 3.89
N SER A 83 15.69 1.65 3.63
CA SER A 83 17.01 1.52 3.01
C SER A 83 18.07 2.16 3.89
N ARG A 84 19.24 1.55 3.93
CA ARG A 84 20.41 2.10 4.62
C ARG A 84 21.12 3.08 3.69
N TYR A 85 21.05 4.37 4.00
CA TYR A 85 21.51 5.44 3.11
C TYR A 85 23.00 5.39 2.78
N ASP A 86 23.84 4.99 3.72
CA ASP A 86 25.31 4.87 3.61
C ASP A 86 25.77 3.54 2.99
N ALA A 87 24.86 2.73 2.45
CA ALA A 87 25.23 1.48 1.82
C ALA A 87 25.97 1.73 0.48
N ASP A 88 27.30 1.63 0.55
CA ASP A 88 28.27 1.88 -0.53
C ASP A 88 28.58 0.62 -1.34
N THR A 89 28.51 -0.57 -0.75
CA THR A 89 28.81 -1.83 -1.45
C THR A 89 27.66 -2.38 -2.31
N PHE A 90 28.02 -2.93 -3.48
CA PHE A 90 27.16 -3.82 -4.31
C PHE A 90 27.09 -5.26 -3.80
N THR A 91 27.60 -5.50 -2.58
CA THR A 91 27.42 -6.80 -1.95
C THR A 91 25.92 -7.07 -1.80
N PRO A 92 25.48 -8.34 -1.76
CA PRO A 92 24.07 -8.68 -1.63
C PRO A 92 23.36 -7.82 -0.57
N MET A 93 24.08 -7.53 0.52
CA MET A 93 23.71 -6.77 1.72
C MET A 93 23.37 -5.28 1.52
N GLY A 94 24.01 -4.59 0.58
CA GLY A 94 24.07 -3.12 0.58
C GLY A 94 23.29 -2.43 -0.55
N SER A 95 23.31 -3.00 -1.75
CA SER A 95 22.75 -2.31 -2.92
C SER A 95 21.33 -2.72 -3.27
N PHE A 96 20.78 -3.78 -2.66
CA PHE A 96 19.42 -4.23 -2.94
C PHE A 96 18.49 -3.79 -1.81
N PRO A 97 17.56 -2.85 -2.04
CA PRO A 97 16.51 -2.52 -1.08
C PRO A 97 15.69 -3.76 -0.66
N THR A 98 15.56 -4.72 -1.59
CA THR A 98 14.95 -6.03 -1.33
C THR A 98 15.80 -6.90 -0.40
N MET A 99 17.13 -6.76 -0.37
CA MET A 99 17.99 -7.50 0.55
C MET A 99 17.95 -6.92 1.96
N THR A 100 17.89 -5.58 2.12
CA THR A 100 17.68 -4.98 3.44
C THR A 100 16.38 -5.49 4.07
N LEU A 101 15.31 -5.59 3.27
CA LEU A 101 14.08 -6.24 3.69
C LEU A 101 14.27 -7.75 3.94
N LEU A 102 15.01 -8.45 3.07
CA LEU A 102 15.29 -9.87 3.25
C LEU A 102 15.97 -10.15 4.58
N GLN A 103 16.93 -9.32 4.99
CA GLN A 103 17.62 -9.50 6.26
C GLN A 103 16.76 -9.10 7.46
N ALA A 104 15.94 -8.07 7.30
CA ALA A 104 15.04 -7.63 8.36
C ALA A 104 13.91 -8.64 8.62
N LEU A 105 13.43 -9.32 7.59
CA LEU A 105 12.25 -10.19 7.64
C LEU A 105 12.60 -11.69 7.58
N GLY A 106 13.71 -12.07 6.95
CA GLY A 106 14.01 -13.45 6.54
C GLY A 106 13.30 -13.84 5.23
N ASP A 107 13.74 -14.93 4.59
CA ASP A 107 13.23 -15.38 3.28
C ASP A 107 11.71 -15.57 3.25
N HIS A 108 11.17 -16.22 4.28
CA HIS A 108 9.74 -16.57 4.32
C HIS A 108 8.85 -15.33 4.51
N ALA A 109 9.15 -14.49 5.50
CA ALA A 109 8.35 -13.29 5.76
C ALA A 109 8.55 -12.20 4.69
N LEU A 110 9.67 -12.22 3.95
CA LEU A 110 9.82 -11.35 2.79
C LEU A 110 8.82 -11.71 1.68
N ALA A 111 8.65 -13.00 1.37
CA ALA A 111 7.72 -13.45 0.35
C ALA A 111 6.26 -13.09 0.72
N GLU A 112 5.90 -13.30 1.98
CA GLU A 112 4.59 -12.90 2.51
C GLU A 112 4.38 -11.38 2.42
N PHE A 113 5.36 -10.59 2.88
CA PHE A 113 5.33 -9.14 2.79
C PHE A 113 5.20 -8.65 1.34
N GLN A 114 5.94 -9.22 0.39
CA GLN A 114 5.86 -8.84 -1.01
C GLN A 114 4.49 -9.15 -1.61
N SER A 115 3.94 -10.32 -1.30
CA SER A 115 2.59 -10.73 -1.73
C SER A 115 1.51 -9.80 -1.18
N GLU A 116 1.56 -9.51 0.13
CA GLU A 116 0.62 -8.59 0.78
C GLU A 116 0.75 -7.18 0.23
N ARG A 117 1.98 -6.69 0.06
CA ARG A 117 2.27 -5.38 -0.51
C ARG A 117 1.70 -5.25 -1.92
N HIS A 118 1.87 -6.27 -2.76
CA HIS A 118 1.31 -6.27 -4.11
C HIS A 118 -0.21 -6.20 -4.08
N SER A 119 -0.84 -7.07 -3.29
CA SER A 119 -2.29 -7.10 -3.09
C SER A 119 -2.82 -5.76 -2.56
N ALA A 120 -2.12 -5.12 -1.62
CA ALA A 120 -2.46 -3.82 -1.07
C ALA A 120 -2.42 -2.71 -2.14
N LEU A 121 -1.40 -2.72 -3.01
CA LEU A 121 -1.29 -1.76 -4.11
C LEU A 121 -2.41 -1.94 -5.13
N GLU A 122 -2.73 -3.19 -5.50
CA GLU A 122 -3.83 -3.52 -6.40
C GLU A 122 -5.18 -3.12 -5.79
N ALA A 123 -5.43 -3.47 -4.54
CA ALA A 123 -6.66 -3.09 -3.84
C ALA A 123 -6.81 -1.56 -3.73
N GLY A 124 -5.72 -0.85 -3.45
CA GLY A 124 -5.70 0.61 -3.44
C GLY A 124 -5.98 1.23 -4.81
N ARG A 125 -5.55 0.57 -5.90
CA ARG A 125 -5.72 1.05 -7.28
C ARG A 125 -7.10 0.76 -7.83
N ASP A 126 -7.59 -0.47 -7.63
CA ASP A 126 -8.71 -1.03 -8.39
C ASP A 126 -9.98 -1.17 -7.53
N GLN A 127 -9.84 -1.46 -6.22
CA GLN A 127 -10.99 -1.69 -5.34
C GLN A 127 -11.39 -0.45 -4.53
N TRP A 128 -10.41 0.33 -4.05
CA TRP A 128 -10.66 1.54 -3.26
C TRP A 128 -11.52 2.59 -3.98
N PRO A 129 -11.34 2.86 -5.30
CA PRO A 129 -12.24 3.75 -6.02
C PRO A 129 -13.71 3.31 -5.98
N THR A 130 -13.98 2.01 -6.06
CA THR A 130 -15.33 1.43 -5.96
C THR A 130 -15.95 1.69 -4.59
N VAL A 131 -15.19 1.50 -3.51
CA VAL A 131 -15.64 1.82 -2.15
C VAL A 131 -15.98 3.31 -2.03
N ARG A 132 -15.13 4.20 -2.57
CA ARG A 132 -15.40 5.64 -2.59
C ARG A 132 -16.68 5.98 -3.35
N MET A 133 -16.90 5.38 -4.51
CA MET A 133 -18.13 5.59 -5.30
C MET A 133 -19.38 5.14 -4.55
N LEU A 134 -19.33 4.00 -3.84
CA LEU A 134 -20.47 3.53 -3.04
C LEU A 134 -20.84 4.53 -1.94
N PHE A 135 -19.87 5.04 -1.19
CA PHE A 135 -20.12 6.08 -0.20
C PHE A 135 -20.66 7.37 -0.84
N GLN A 136 -20.14 7.76 -1.99
CA GLN A 136 -20.62 8.93 -2.71
C GLN A 136 -22.10 8.80 -3.08
N TYR A 137 -22.51 7.70 -3.70
CA TYR A 137 -23.92 7.49 -4.07
C TYR A 137 -24.83 7.31 -2.85
N TYR A 138 -24.34 6.65 -1.80
CA TYR A 138 -25.05 6.53 -0.53
C TYR A 138 -25.34 7.91 0.09
N LEU A 139 -24.32 8.76 0.21
CA LEU A 139 -24.44 10.10 0.80
C LEU A 139 -25.29 11.04 -0.06
N GLN A 140 -25.30 10.86 -1.38
CA GLN A 140 -26.15 11.61 -2.31
C GLN A 140 -27.60 11.11 -2.34
N GLY A 141 -27.92 10.00 -1.67
CA GLY A 141 -29.24 9.37 -1.72
C GLY A 141 -29.57 8.70 -3.07
N ASN A 142 -28.58 8.47 -3.93
CA ASN A 142 -28.77 7.84 -5.24
C ASN A 142 -28.77 6.31 -5.11
N THR A 143 -29.90 5.77 -4.66
CA THR A 143 -30.08 4.32 -4.42
C THR A 143 -29.87 3.48 -5.67
N ALA A 144 -30.37 3.92 -6.83
CA ALA A 144 -30.26 3.15 -8.08
C ALA A 144 -28.79 2.92 -8.49
N MET A 145 -27.96 3.97 -8.43
CA MET A 145 -26.54 3.83 -8.75
C MET A 145 -25.78 3.07 -7.67
N PHE A 146 -26.15 3.25 -6.39
CA PHE A 146 -25.58 2.45 -5.31
C PHE A 146 -25.77 0.95 -5.55
N VAL A 147 -27.01 0.52 -5.78
CA VAL A 147 -27.37 -0.89 -6.01
C VAL A 147 -26.63 -1.42 -7.23
N ARG A 148 -26.63 -0.68 -8.33
CA ARG A 148 -25.93 -1.06 -9.56
C ARG A 148 -24.45 -1.33 -9.32
N ILE A 149 -23.75 -0.42 -8.63
CA ILE A 149 -22.32 -0.60 -8.32
C ILE A 149 -22.12 -1.79 -7.37
N ALA A 150 -22.95 -1.93 -6.33
CA ALA A 150 -22.84 -3.04 -5.40
C ALA A 150 -23.02 -4.41 -6.09
N GLN A 151 -23.95 -4.52 -7.02
CA GLN A 151 -24.16 -5.75 -7.79
C GLN A 151 -23.04 -6.01 -8.80
N GLN A 152 -22.66 -5.00 -9.59
CA GLN A 152 -21.70 -5.17 -10.70
C GLN A 152 -20.25 -5.30 -10.23
N GLN A 153 -19.86 -4.57 -9.18
CA GLN A 153 -18.46 -4.47 -8.76
C GLN A 153 -18.16 -5.25 -7.47
N LEU A 154 -19.18 -5.50 -6.63
CA LEU A 154 -19.02 -6.29 -5.40
C LEU A 154 -19.73 -7.64 -5.44
N GLY A 155 -20.45 -7.95 -6.53
CA GLY A 155 -21.16 -9.23 -6.68
C GLY A 155 -22.32 -9.41 -5.71
N LEU A 156 -22.92 -8.33 -5.21
CA LEU A 156 -24.05 -8.41 -4.28
C LEU A 156 -25.24 -9.13 -4.94
N ALA A 157 -25.67 -10.26 -4.40
CA ALA A 157 -26.72 -11.10 -4.99
C ALA A 157 -28.15 -10.57 -4.75
N TRP A 158 -28.32 -9.59 -3.86
CA TRP A 158 -29.62 -9.07 -3.45
C TRP A 158 -29.64 -7.53 -3.51
N GLU A 159 -30.83 -6.94 -3.51
CA GLU A 159 -30.99 -5.49 -3.59
C GLU A 159 -31.21 -4.86 -2.20
N PRO A 160 -30.32 -3.95 -1.75
CA PRO A 160 -30.47 -3.27 -0.48
C PRO A 160 -31.57 -2.20 -0.52
N SER A 161 -32.72 -2.58 0.01
CA SER A 161 -33.97 -1.82 0.06
C SER A 161 -33.90 -0.68 1.09
N THR A 162 -33.26 -0.89 2.23
CA THR A 162 -33.21 0.11 3.32
C THR A 162 -31.92 0.92 3.30
N SER A 163 -31.97 2.15 3.85
CA SER A 163 -30.75 2.96 4.05
C SER A 163 -29.74 2.21 4.92
N HIS A 164 -30.24 1.46 5.89
CA HIS A 164 -29.45 0.61 6.75
C HIS A 164 -28.68 -0.47 5.98
N GLU A 165 -29.38 -1.25 5.15
CA GLU A 165 -28.77 -2.28 4.29
C GLU A 165 -27.68 -1.70 3.39
N ARG A 166 -27.94 -0.54 2.77
CA ARG A 166 -26.93 0.15 1.94
C ARG A 166 -25.72 0.59 2.76
N THR A 167 -25.94 1.10 3.98
CA THR A 167 -24.85 1.46 4.89
C THR A 167 -24.00 0.23 5.21
N THR A 168 -24.63 -0.90 5.55
CA THR A 168 -23.95 -2.15 5.86
C THR A 168 -23.09 -2.62 4.69
N VAL A 169 -23.64 -2.65 3.47
CA VAL A 169 -22.89 -3.01 2.25
C VAL A 169 -21.67 -2.09 2.05
N ALA A 170 -21.84 -0.77 2.21
CA ALA A 170 -20.74 0.18 2.04
C ALA A 170 -19.61 -0.04 3.06
N TYR A 171 -19.96 -0.27 4.34
CA TYR A 171 -18.98 -0.51 5.39
C TYR A 171 -18.33 -1.89 5.30
N GLN A 172 -19.04 -2.91 4.82
CA GLN A 172 -18.45 -4.22 4.54
C GLN A 172 -17.43 -4.14 3.40
N ALA A 173 -17.78 -3.44 2.31
CA ALA A 173 -16.85 -3.21 1.20
C ALA A 173 -15.60 -2.46 1.67
N MET A 174 -15.77 -1.41 2.48
CA MET A 174 -14.64 -0.69 3.08
C MET A 174 -13.77 -1.59 3.96
N GLY A 175 -14.40 -2.41 4.80
CA GLY A 175 -13.71 -3.36 5.66
C GLY A 175 -12.85 -4.34 4.85
N ALA A 176 -13.44 -4.98 3.84
CA ALA A 176 -12.76 -5.94 2.97
C ALA A 176 -11.53 -5.33 2.28
N VAL A 177 -11.69 -4.16 1.63
CA VAL A 177 -10.57 -3.49 0.94
C VAL A 177 -9.50 -3.03 1.94
N THR A 178 -9.90 -2.55 3.12
CA THR A 178 -8.96 -2.17 4.18
C THR A 178 -8.15 -3.38 4.65
N THR A 179 -8.73 -4.58 4.74
CA THR A 179 -8.01 -5.84 5.05
C THR A 179 -6.88 -6.08 4.10
N VAL A 180 -7.16 -6.01 2.79
CA VAL A 180 -6.13 -6.23 1.78
C VAL A 180 -5.05 -5.16 1.86
N ILE A 181 -5.41 -3.89 2.06
CA ILE A 181 -4.44 -2.78 2.14
C ILE A 181 -3.55 -2.88 3.38
N THR A 182 -4.10 -3.22 4.54
CA THR A 182 -3.34 -3.26 5.79
C THR A 182 -2.54 -4.55 5.99
N GLY A 183 -2.80 -5.57 5.17
CA GLY A 183 -2.14 -6.87 5.24
C GLY A 183 -2.47 -7.64 6.53
N THR A 184 -1.86 -8.81 6.69
CA THR A 184 -1.89 -9.62 7.91
C THR A 184 -0.52 -9.71 8.58
N THR A 185 0.53 -9.32 7.85
CA THR A 185 1.92 -9.30 8.29
C THR A 185 2.16 -8.05 9.14
N GLY A 186 1.67 -8.10 10.37
CA GLY A 186 1.75 -7.02 11.34
C GLY A 186 0.50 -6.97 12.19
N THR A 187 0.66 -7.09 13.51
CA THR A 187 -0.40 -7.07 14.53
C THR A 187 -1.36 -5.85 14.48
N THR A 188 -1.07 -4.86 13.64
CA THR A 188 -1.82 -3.61 13.49
C THR A 188 -3.15 -3.80 12.75
N SER A 189 -3.22 -4.67 11.75
CA SER A 189 -4.43 -4.83 10.92
C SER A 189 -5.59 -5.39 11.74
N ALA A 190 -5.36 -6.44 12.54
CA ALA A 190 -6.33 -6.96 13.52
C ALA A 190 -6.85 -5.88 14.50
N ASN A 191 -5.99 -4.95 14.92
CA ASN A 191 -6.36 -3.84 15.80
C ASN A 191 -7.24 -2.78 15.10
N VAL A 192 -6.93 -2.47 13.84
CA VAL A 192 -7.72 -1.56 13.00
C VAL A 192 -9.10 -2.17 12.72
N PHE A 193 -9.18 -3.45 12.34
CA PHE A 193 -10.46 -4.15 12.18
C PHE A 193 -11.26 -4.20 13.47
N GLY A 194 -10.63 -4.57 14.57
CA GLY A 194 -11.28 -4.58 15.88
C GLY A 194 -11.92 -3.24 16.20
N ARG A 195 -11.28 -2.11 15.87
CA ARG A 195 -11.86 -0.77 16.04
C ARG A 195 -13.04 -0.52 15.10
N PHE A 196 -12.92 -0.83 13.81
CA PHE A 196 -14.00 -0.62 12.85
C PHE A 196 -15.22 -1.48 13.18
N SER A 197 -15.03 -2.78 13.41
CA SER A 197 -16.09 -3.72 13.77
C SER A 197 -16.79 -3.32 15.07
N ARG A 198 -16.05 -2.86 16.10
CA ARG A 198 -16.67 -2.35 17.34
C ARG A 198 -17.50 -1.10 17.11
N LYS A 199 -17.03 -0.15 16.30
CA LYS A 199 -17.80 1.08 15.98
C LYS A 199 -19.06 0.74 15.20
N HIS A 200 -18.94 -0.11 14.18
CA HIS A 200 -20.07 -0.56 13.38
C HIS A 200 -21.09 -1.32 14.25
N PHE A 201 -20.64 -2.32 15.02
CA PHE A 201 -21.51 -3.08 15.91
C PHE A 201 -22.16 -2.21 17.00
N ALA A 202 -21.45 -1.24 17.57
CA ALA A 202 -22.02 -0.32 18.55
C ALA A 202 -23.11 0.59 17.94
N ALA A 203 -22.96 1.00 16.68
CA ALA A 203 -24.00 1.72 15.95
C ALA A 203 -25.22 0.81 15.69
N MET A 204 -24.98 -0.46 15.35
CA MET A 204 -26.03 -1.46 15.09
C MET A 204 -26.83 -1.84 16.35
N LYS A 205 -26.17 -2.04 17.48
CA LYS A 205 -26.80 -2.48 18.74
C LYS A 205 -27.84 -1.50 19.28
N ARG A 206 -27.79 -0.23 18.87
CA ARG A 206 -28.78 0.80 19.24
C ARG A 206 -30.13 0.63 18.55
N HIS A 207 -30.19 -0.20 17.51
CA HIS A 207 -31.39 -0.42 16.69
C HIS A 207 -31.56 -1.93 16.44
N LYS A 208 -32.27 -2.61 17.35
CA LYS A 208 -32.37 -4.09 17.41
C LYS A 208 -32.91 -4.73 16.13
N ASP A 209 -33.75 -4.02 15.39
CA ASP A 209 -34.35 -4.50 14.13
C ASP A 209 -33.30 -4.74 13.03
N HIS A 210 -32.12 -4.13 13.14
CA HIS A 210 -31.02 -4.25 12.18
C HIS A 210 -30.12 -5.47 12.38
N LEU A 211 -30.25 -6.20 13.50
CA LEU A 211 -29.50 -7.44 13.75
C LEU A 211 -30.16 -8.66 13.09
N ALA A 212 -31.49 -8.63 12.90
CA ALA A 212 -32.25 -9.73 12.32
C ALA A 212 -31.97 -9.93 10.81
N THR A 213 -31.63 -8.86 10.09
CA THR A 213 -31.32 -8.88 8.65
C THR A 213 -30.03 -9.62 8.30
N LEU A 214 -29.17 -9.90 9.30
CA LEU A 214 -27.87 -10.52 9.10
C LEU A 214 -27.90 -12.06 9.16
N GLY A 215 -29.01 -12.70 9.54
CA GLY A 215 -29.08 -14.16 9.65
C GLY A 215 -28.02 -14.77 10.58
N VAL A 216 -27.42 -13.96 11.48
CA VAL A 216 -26.44 -14.44 12.46
C VAL A 216 -27.20 -14.80 13.73
N GLU A 217 -27.80 -15.98 13.73
CA GLU A 217 -28.01 -16.70 14.99
C GLU A 217 -26.63 -17.15 15.49
N ASP A 218 -26.23 -16.57 16.63
CA ASP A 218 -25.14 -16.97 17.51
C ASP A 218 -23.89 -17.59 16.84
N SER A 219 -22.94 -16.73 16.47
CA SER A 219 -21.57 -16.75 17.01
C SER A 219 -20.59 -16.05 16.05
N PRO A 220 -19.91 -14.97 16.47
CA PRO A 220 -18.84 -14.33 15.70
C PRO A 220 -17.65 -15.25 15.35
N ARG A 221 -17.59 -16.48 15.88
CA ARG A 221 -16.50 -17.44 15.63
C ARG A 221 -16.62 -18.21 14.31
N ARG A 222 -17.82 -18.41 13.75
CA ARG A 222 -17.98 -19.24 12.54
C ARG A 222 -17.52 -18.54 11.27
N LEU A 223 -17.97 -17.30 11.04
CA LEU A 223 -17.51 -16.48 9.89
C LEU A 223 -15.99 -16.20 9.94
N TRP A 224 -15.42 -16.09 11.15
CA TRP A 224 -13.98 -15.92 11.32
C TRP A 224 -13.19 -17.18 10.91
N ASN A 225 -13.70 -18.38 11.19
CA ASN A 225 -13.02 -19.63 10.81
C ASN A 225 -13.15 -19.95 9.32
N GLU A 226 -14.25 -19.58 8.68
CA GLU A 226 -14.43 -19.79 7.23
C GLU A 226 -13.60 -18.81 6.40
N MET A 227 -13.38 -17.59 6.87
CA MET A 227 -12.54 -16.58 6.19
C MET A 227 -11.04 -16.69 6.52
N SER A 228 -10.66 -17.44 7.57
CA SER A 228 -9.26 -17.61 8.01
C SER A 228 -8.66 -18.97 7.64
N SER A 229 -9.41 -19.85 6.96
CA SER A 229 -8.91 -21.14 6.51
C SER A 229 -8.26 -20.99 5.13
N PRO A 230 -6.94 -21.17 4.98
CA PRO A 230 -6.34 -21.27 3.66
C PRO A 230 -6.88 -22.54 3.00
N SER A 231 -7.41 -22.40 1.79
CA SER A 231 -7.88 -23.51 0.97
C SER A 231 -6.72 -24.47 0.66
N SER A 232 -6.56 -25.51 1.48
CA SER A 232 -5.76 -26.68 1.13
C SER A 232 -6.59 -27.57 0.20
N THR A 233 -6.54 -27.26 -1.09
CA THR A 233 -6.87 -28.22 -2.15
C THR A 233 -6.02 -27.89 -3.37
N VAL A 234 -4.82 -28.47 -3.42
CA VAL A 234 -4.17 -28.90 -4.66
C VAL A 234 -3.60 -30.29 -4.40
N SER A 235 -4.23 -31.27 -5.05
CA SER A 235 -3.80 -32.65 -5.38
C SER A 235 -3.13 -33.50 -4.29
#